data_AF-A0A2D5T038-F1
#
_entry.id   AF-A0A2D5T038-F1
#
_cell.length_a   1.000
_cell.length_b   1.000
_cell.length_c   1.000
_cell.angle_alpha   90.00
_cell.angle_beta   90.00
_cell.angle_gamma   90.00
#
_symmetry.space_group_name_H-M   'P 1'
#
loop_
_entity.id
_entity.type
_entity.pdbx_description
1 polymer ?
#
loop_
_entity_poly.entity_id
_entity_poly.type
_entity_poly.pdbx_seq_one_letter_code
_entity_poly.pdbx_strand_id
1 'polypeptide(L)'
;MDTIQSIYQTLLVITPGSDVFSLQILLLSLYVIALVFSMARAHKDQERITDFLSTITATIKYALTAILVEIFLEYARHPDNISNNFASIQNIYLYLFFINIAFVFIHYQIHLRFSFVYGRLYQVVKRVFLWHGFLHLMIWFKFVVFNIQEDLLFIEHFYSFFVVYLNITLFIAMIKPSLLKRFYLELILAPMYAKTYHSVGHVQR
;
A
#
# COMPACT_ATOMS: atom_id res chain seq x y z
N MET A 1 -30.10 8.89 6.65
CA MET A 1 -28.97 8.71 5.71
C MET A 1 -27.72 9.46 6.18
N ASP A 2 -27.81 10.21 7.28
CA ASP A 2 -26.79 11.14 7.75
C ASP A 2 -25.65 10.45 8.53
N THR A 3 -25.88 9.28 9.11
CA THR A 3 -24.87 8.59 9.93
C THR A 3 -23.72 8.02 9.10
N ILE A 4 -24.01 7.41 7.93
CA ILE A 4 -22.96 6.89 7.04
C ILE A 4 -22.20 8.06 6.39
N GLN A 5 -22.90 9.13 6.02
CA GLN A 5 -22.27 10.31 5.44
C GLN A 5 -21.40 11.06 6.45
N SER A 6 -21.82 11.11 7.73
CA SER A 6 -21.03 11.62 8.85
C SER A 6 -19.80 10.76 9.15
N ILE A 7 -19.93 9.43 9.17
CA ILE A 7 -18.80 8.51 9.32
C ILE A 7 -17.85 8.64 8.13
N TYR A 8 -18.38 8.72 6.91
CA TYR A 8 -17.60 8.91 5.68
C TYR A 8 -16.84 10.23 5.69
N GLN A 9 -17.48 11.34 6.05
CA GLN A 9 -16.83 12.64 6.19
C GLN A 9 -15.82 12.67 7.34
N THR A 10 -16.09 12.02 8.46
CA THR A 10 -15.13 11.94 9.59
C THR A 10 -13.92 11.08 9.25
N LEU A 11 -14.08 10.05 8.41
CA LEU A 11 -12.99 9.18 7.95
C LEU A 11 -12.22 9.73 6.72
N LEU A 12 -12.87 10.55 5.87
CA LEU A 12 -12.26 11.07 4.63
C LEU A 12 -11.87 12.55 4.69
N VAL A 13 -12.46 13.34 5.58
CA VAL A 13 -12.12 14.76 5.72
C VAL A 13 -11.04 14.86 6.79
N ILE A 14 -9.81 15.04 6.34
CA ILE A 14 -8.76 15.67 7.14
C ILE A 14 -9.27 17.09 7.42
N THR A 15 -10.04 17.24 8.50
CA THR A 15 -10.59 18.52 8.94
C THR A 15 -9.51 19.22 9.77
N PRO A 16 -9.21 20.50 9.51
CA PRO A 16 -8.26 21.25 10.34
C PRO A 16 -8.83 21.35 11.77
N GLY A 17 -8.10 20.83 12.75
CA GLY A 17 -8.42 20.98 14.18
C GLY A 17 -9.24 19.88 14.85
N SER A 18 -9.44 18.72 14.23
CA SER A 18 -10.11 17.59 14.88
C SER A 18 -9.12 16.53 15.39
N ASP A 19 -9.21 16.15 16.68
CA ASP A 19 -8.58 14.96 17.30
C ASP A 19 -9.10 13.65 16.66
N VAL A 20 -8.87 13.48 15.36
CA VAL A 20 -9.41 12.37 14.57
C VAL A 20 -8.28 11.40 14.25
N PHE A 21 -8.55 10.14 14.59
CA PHE A 21 -7.68 9.00 14.33
C PHE A 21 -7.38 8.91 12.83
N SER A 22 -6.13 9.16 12.41
CA SER A 22 -5.78 9.15 10.99
C SER A 22 -6.03 7.77 10.37
N LEU A 23 -6.62 7.76 9.17
CA LEU A 23 -6.79 6.56 8.35
C LEU A 23 -5.47 5.81 8.14
N GLN A 24 -4.34 6.52 8.10
CA GLN A 24 -3.01 5.92 7.97
C GLN A 24 -2.64 5.11 9.22
N ILE A 25 -2.96 5.61 10.41
CA ILE A 25 -2.71 4.93 11.68
C ILE A 25 -3.59 3.68 11.79
N LEU A 26 -4.87 3.79 11.37
CA LEU A 26 -5.77 2.64 11.33
C LEU A 26 -5.22 1.54 10.41
N LEU A 27 -4.87 1.87 9.17
CA LEU A 27 -4.30 0.91 8.23
C LEU A 27 -2.95 0.36 8.73
N LEU A 28 -2.12 1.17 9.39
CA LEU A 28 -0.86 0.73 9.96
C LEU A 28 -1.10 -0.32 11.05
N SER A 29 -2.11 -0.12 11.91
CA SER A 29 -2.50 -1.11 12.92
C SER A 29 -2.89 -2.45 12.28
N LEU A 30 -3.62 -2.44 11.16
CA LEU A 30 -3.95 -3.65 10.40
C LEU A 30 -2.68 -4.36 9.89
N TYR A 31 -1.72 -3.63 9.34
CA TYR A 31 -0.46 -4.22 8.88
C TYR A 31 0.39 -4.79 10.02
N VAL A 32 0.38 -4.16 11.19
CA VAL A 32 1.03 -4.69 12.41
C VAL A 32 0.32 -5.97 12.87
N ILE A 33 -1.02 -5.99 12.89
CA ILE A 33 -1.79 -7.19 13.20
C ILE A 33 -1.43 -8.32 12.23
N ALA A 34 -1.41 -8.05 10.92
CA ALA A 34 -1.03 -9.05 9.91
C ALA A 34 0.39 -9.59 10.14
N LEU A 35 1.34 -8.72 10.51
CA LEU A 35 2.69 -9.13 10.85
C LEU A 35 2.73 -10.02 12.09
N VAL A 36 1.99 -9.69 13.15
CA VAL A 36 1.90 -10.53 14.37
C VAL A 36 1.32 -11.91 14.04
N PHE A 37 0.24 -11.96 13.24
CA PHE A 37 -0.32 -13.23 12.77
C PHE A 37 0.68 -14.03 11.94
N SER A 38 1.48 -13.34 11.11
CA SER A 38 2.52 -13.98 10.31
C SER A 38 3.66 -14.53 11.17
N MET A 39 4.11 -13.79 12.18
CA MET A 39 5.07 -14.27 13.17
C MET A 39 4.55 -15.51 13.92
N ALA A 40 3.29 -15.49 14.34
CA ALA A 40 2.66 -16.60 15.05
C ALA A 40 2.57 -17.88 14.20
N ARG A 41 2.32 -17.75 12.89
CA ARG A 41 2.34 -18.89 11.96
C ARG A 41 3.75 -19.36 11.64
N ALA A 42 4.70 -18.44 11.46
CA ALA A 42 6.11 -18.76 11.23
C ALA A 42 6.70 -19.53 12.42
N HIS A 43 6.38 -19.15 13.65
CA HIS A 43 6.81 -19.85 14.86
C HIS A 43 6.25 -21.28 14.97
N LYS A 44 5.11 -21.57 14.32
CA LYS A 44 4.48 -22.90 14.27
C LYS A 44 4.87 -23.70 13.02
N ASP A 45 5.84 -23.23 12.23
CA ASP A 45 6.23 -23.79 10.93
C ASP A 45 5.08 -23.88 9.90
N GLN A 46 4.05 -23.04 10.08
CA GLN A 46 2.85 -23.01 9.22
C GLN A 46 2.92 -21.94 8.12
N GLU A 47 4.04 -21.23 8.01
CA GLU A 47 4.24 -20.17 7.04
C GLU A 47 5.54 -20.36 6.26
N ARG A 48 5.46 -20.18 4.94
CA ARG A 48 6.63 -20.22 4.10
C ARG A 48 7.47 -18.97 4.35
N ILE A 49 8.79 -19.11 4.38
CA ILE A 49 9.73 -17.99 4.54
C ILE A 49 9.44 -16.87 3.51
N THR A 50 9.15 -17.24 2.26
CA THR A 50 8.76 -16.28 1.20
C THR A 50 7.54 -15.42 1.59
N ASP A 51 6.52 -16.01 2.20
CA ASP A 51 5.30 -15.29 2.57
C ASP A 51 5.58 -14.40 3.80
N PHE A 52 6.30 -14.91 4.80
CA PHE A 52 6.73 -14.14 5.97
C PHE A 52 7.56 -12.91 5.60
N LEU A 53 8.58 -13.07 4.75
CA LEU A 53 9.43 -11.96 4.28
C LEU A 53 8.63 -10.92 3.50
N SER A 54 7.64 -11.36 2.73
CA SER A 54 6.77 -10.46 1.98
C SER A 54 5.87 -9.63 2.90
N THR A 55 5.34 -10.25 3.96
CA THR A 55 4.59 -9.54 5.02
C THR A 55 5.46 -8.51 5.73
N ILE A 56 6.67 -8.88 6.16
CA ILE A 56 7.61 -7.94 6.80
C ILE A 56 7.88 -6.74 5.88
N THR A 57 8.21 -7.01 4.62
CA THR A 57 8.58 -5.96 3.67
C THR A 57 7.40 -5.02 3.41
N ALA A 58 6.18 -5.55 3.27
CA ALA A 58 4.95 -4.77 3.14
C ALA A 58 4.66 -3.90 4.37
N THR A 59 4.81 -4.46 5.58
CA THR A 59 4.59 -3.71 6.84
C THR A 59 5.62 -2.59 7.03
N ILE A 60 6.91 -2.84 6.79
CA ILE A 60 7.94 -1.80 6.89
C ILE A 60 7.70 -0.70 5.87
N LYS A 61 7.41 -1.06 4.62
CA LYS A 61 7.08 -0.10 3.56
C LYS A 61 5.91 0.78 3.98
N TYR A 62 4.82 0.16 4.43
CA TYR A 62 3.61 0.87 4.78
C TYR A 62 3.82 1.80 5.98
N ALA A 63 4.51 1.32 7.03
CA ALA A 63 4.87 2.13 8.19
C ALA A 63 5.66 3.38 7.79
N LEU A 64 6.68 3.24 6.92
CA LEU A 64 7.46 4.36 6.42
C LEU A 64 6.58 5.36 5.67
N THR A 65 5.74 4.89 4.74
CA THR A 65 4.87 5.78 3.96
C THR A 65 3.79 6.45 4.82
N ALA A 66 3.25 5.76 5.83
CA ALA A 66 2.26 6.30 6.75
C ALA A 66 2.87 7.43 7.60
N ILE A 67 4.05 7.21 8.18
CA ILE A 67 4.77 8.24 8.94
C ILE A 67 5.07 9.45 8.06
N LEU A 68 5.55 9.23 6.83
CA LEU A 68 5.85 10.33 5.90
C LEU A 68 4.61 11.17 5.59
N VAL A 69 3.47 10.51 5.34
CA VAL A 69 2.20 11.20 5.08
C VAL A 69 1.73 11.97 6.32
N GLU A 70 1.82 11.40 7.52
CA GLU A 70 1.42 12.10 8.75
C GLU A 70 2.27 13.34 9.03
N ILE A 71 3.60 13.22 8.94
CA ILE A 71 4.53 14.37 9.10
C ILE A 71 4.17 15.48 8.13
N PHE A 72 3.82 15.09 6.91
CA PHE A 72 3.51 16.02 5.85
C PHE A 72 2.13 16.68 6.01
N LEU A 73 1.12 15.91 6.42
CA LEU A 73 -0.19 16.46 6.78
C LEU A 73 -0.07 17.45 7.93
N GLU A 74 0.74 17.15 8.93
CA GLU A 74 1.03 18.07 10.03
C GLU A 74 1.71 19.35 9.52
N TYR A 75 2.74 19.22 8.67
CA TYR A 75 3.39 20.38 8.04
C TYR A 75 2.40 21.25 7.23
N ALA A 76 1.50 20.61 6.49
CA ALA A 76 0.49 21.27 5.67
C ALA A 76 -0.65 21.90 6.50
N ARG A 77 -0.82 21.56 7.79
CA ARG A 77 -1.82 22.20 8.66
C ARG A 77 -1.45 23.61 9.11
N HIS A 78 -0.18 23.99 9.03
CA HIS A 78 0.27 25.32 9.42
C HIS A 78 -0.12 26.37 8.36
N PRO A 79 -0.90 27.43 8.70
CA PRO A 79 -1.45 28.39 7.75
C PRO A 79 -0.42 29.09 6.84
N ASP A 80 0.77 29.33 7.39
CA ASP A 80 1.87 30.03 6.68
C ASP A 80 2.49 29.17 5.56
N ASN A 81 2.34 27.85 5.62
CA ASN A 81 2.91 26.91 4.66
C ASN A 81 1.98 26.66 3.46
N ILE A 82 0.66 26.76 3.64
CA ILE A 82 -0.33 26.50 2.60
C ILE A 82 -0.28 27.57 1.51
N SER A 83 -0.14 28.84 1.90
CA SER A 83 -0.22 29.99 0.97
C SER A 83 1.03 30.14 0.09
N ASN A 84 2.21 29.78 0.59
CA ASN A 84 3.48 30.03 -0.10
C ASN A 84 4.10 28.80 -0.76
N ASN A 85 3.74 27.57 -0.36
CA ASN A 85 4.47 26.35 -0.74
C ASN A 85 3.59 25.19 -1.22
N PHE A 86 2.39 25.47 -1.73
CA PHE A 86 1.44 24.44 -2.16
C PHE A 86 2.02 23.45 -3.18
N ALA A 87 2.80 23.93 -4.17
CA ALA A 87 3.47 23.05 -5.13
C ALA A 87 4.58 22.17 -4.49
N SER A 88 5.29 22.71 -3.50
CA SER A 88 6.31 21.97 -2.73
C SER A 88 5.67 20.86 -1.90
N ILE A 89 4.49 21.15 -1.35
CA ILE A 89 3.64 20.21 -0.63
C ILE A 89 3.31 19.02 -1.57
N GLN A 90 2.77 19.26 -2.76
CA GLN A 90 2.33 18.19 -3.67
C GLN A 90 3.45 17.22 -4.12
N ASN A 91 4.72 17.58 -3.95
CA ASN A 91 5.87 16.68 -4.22
C ASN A 91 5.94 15.45 -3.31
N ILE A 92 5.18 15.39 -2.20
CA ILE A 92 5.06 14.15 -1.41
C ILE A 92 4.69 12.95 -2.28
N TYR A 93 3.79 13.13 -3.25
CA TYR A 93 3.36 12.04 -4.12
C TYR A 93 4.50 11.50 -4.99
N LEU A 94 5.46 12.36 -5.39
CA LEU A 94 6.66 11.91 -6.09
C LEU A 94 7.60 11.12 -5.17
N TYR A 95 7.80 11.56 -3.93
CA TYR A 95 8.58 10.79 -2.95
C TYR A 95 7.93 9.42 -2.66
N LEU A 96 6.60 9.38 -2.50
CA LEU A 96 5.85 8.14 -2.33
C LEU A 96 5.98 7.22 -3.54
N PHE A 97 5.98 7.75 -4.77
CA PHE A 97 6.28 6.98 -5.97
C PHE A 97 7.67 6.32 -5.88
N PHE A 98 8.72 7.10 -5.61
CA PHE A 98 10.08 6.57 -5.51
C PHE A 98 10.23 5.53 -4.39
N ILE A 99 9.60 5.74 -3.23
CA ILE A 99 9.59 4.75 -2.14
C ILE A 99 8.97 3.43 -2.62
N ASN A 100 7.85 3.47 -3.33
CA ASN A 100 7.21 2.25 -3.85
C ASN A 100 8.15 1.50 -4.81
N ILE A 101 8.80 2.20 -5.74
CA ILE A 101 9.76 1.58 -6.67
C ILE A 101 10.98 1.02 -5.93
N ALA A 102 11.54 1.77 -4.97
CA ALA A 102 12.65 1.31 -4.15
C ALA A 102 12.28 0.04 -3.37
N PHE A 103 11.08 -0.02 -2.81
CA PHE A 103 10.62 -1.20 -2.07
C PHE A 103 10.33 -2.41 -2.95
N VAL A 104 9.97 -2.23 -4.23
CA VAL A 104 9.95 -3.35 -5.20
C VAL A 104 11.34 -3.95 -5.35
N PHE A 105 12.37 -3.10 -5.47
CA PHE A 105 13.75 -3.57 -5.57
C PHE A 105 14.25 -4.21 -4.27
N ILE A 106 14.02 -3.58 -3.12
CA ILE A 106 14.38 -4.13 -1.80
C ILE A 106 13.70 -5.48 -1.58
N HIS A 107 12.40 -5.61 -1.89
CA HIS A 107 11.67 -6.86 -1.74
C HIS A 107 12.24 -7.96 -2.62
N TYR A 108 12.62 -7.65 -3.86
CA TYR A 108 13.32 -8.59 -4.74
C TYR A 108 14.67 -9.04 -4.17
N GLN A 109 15.49 -8.10 -3.68
CA GLN A 109 16.81 -8.42 -3.11
C GLN A 109 16.70 -9.26 -1.83
N ILE A 110 15.74 -8.99 -0.96
CA ILE A 110 15.45 -9.79 0.23
C ILE A 110 15.11 -11.23 -0.17
N HIS A 111 14.27 -11.42 -1.19
CA HIS A 111 13.89 -12.76 -1.64
C HIS A 111 15.03 -13.51 -2.31
N LEU A 112 15.85 -12.83 -3.10
CA LEU A 112 17.08 -13.40 -3.65
C LEU A 112 18.01 -13.91 -2.55
N ARG A 113 18.14 -13.17 -1.43
CA ARG A 113 19.06 -13.55 -0.36
C ARG A 113 18.52 -14.67 0.54
N PHE A 114 17.23 -14.66 0.86
CA PHE A 114 16.69 -15.46 1.97
C PHE A 114 15.72 -16.57 1.58
N SER A 115 15.08 -16.51 0.40
CA SER A 115 14.02 -17.48 0.09
C SER A 115 14.11 -18.13 -1.29
N PHE A 116 14.83 -17.57 -2.27
CA PHE A 116 15.02 -18.04 -3.67
C PHE A 116 13.76 -18.52 -4.43
N VAL A 117 12.58 -18.48 -3.80
CA VAL A 117 11.31 -19.01 -4.25
C VAL A 117 10.31 -17.86 -4.19
N TYR A 118 9.79 -17.49 -5.35
CA TYR A 118 8.82 -16.42 -5.49
C TYR A 118 7.40 -16.97 -5.31
N GLY A 119 6.88 -16.85 -4.08
CA GLY A 119 5.51 -17.25 -3.75
C GLY A 119 4.43 -16.36 -4.39
N ARG A 120 3.15 -16.73 -4.19
CA ARG A 120 2.03 -15.90 -4.67
C ARG A 120 1.93 -14.57 -3.92
N LEU A 121 2.15 -14.58 -2.60
CA LEU A 121 2.15 -13.35 -1.81
C LEU A 121 3.26 -12.39 -2.26
N TYR A 122 4.43 -12.92 -2.62
CA TYR A 122 5.51 -12.13 -3.22
C TYR A 122 5.02 -11.38 -4.47
N GLN A 123 4.36 -12.06 -5.40
CA GLN A 123 3.85 -11.44 -6.62
C GLN A 123 2.76 -10.39 -6.33
N VAL A 124 1.86 -10.68 -5.39
CA VAL A 124 0.81 -9.75 -4.95
C VAL A 124 1.42 -8.48 -4.37
N VAL A 125 2.34 -8.60 -3.40
CA VAL A 125 3.02 -7.46 -2.76
C VAL A 125 3.73 -6.60 -3.81
N LYS A 126 4.49 -7.23 -4.70
CA LYS A 126 5.19 -6.55 -5.80
C LYS A 126 4.21 -5.75 -6.69
N ARG A 127 3.09 -6.37 -7.10
CA ARG A 127 2.07 -5.71 -7.93
C ARG A 127 1.41 -4.55 -7.20
N VAL A 128 1.08 -4.72 -5.91
CA VAL A 128 0.48 -3.67 -5.09
C VAL A 128 1.43 -2.49 -4.95
N PHE A 129 2.73 -2.71 -4.75
CA PHE A 129 3.72 -1.62 -4.70
C PHE A 129 3.80 -0.87 -6.02
N LEU A 130 3.84 -1.58 -7.15
CA LEU A 130 3.86 -0.94 -8.47
C LEU A 130 2.58 -0.10 -8.71
N TRP A 131 1.42 -0.62 -8.32
CA TRP A 131 0.15 0.11 -8.43
C TRP A 131 0.09 1.34 -7.53
N HIS A 132 0.50 1.22 -6.27
CA HIS A 132 0.63 2.38 -5.40
C HIS A 132 1.55 3.43 -6.02
N GLY A 133 2.72 3.02 -6.51
CA GLY A 133 3.63 3.90 -7.23
C GLY A 133 2.94 4.61 -8.40
N PHE A 134 2.27 3.87 -9.27
CA PHE A 134 1.53 4.43 -10.41
C PHE A 134 0.46 5.44 -9.97
N LEU A 135 -0.33 5.13 -8.94
CA LEU A 135 -1.36 6.02 -8.41
C LEU A 135 -0.76 7.32 -7.85
N HIS A 136 0.35 7.23 -7.10
CA HIS A 136 1.04 8.41 -6.60
C HIS A 136 1.63 9.26 -7.73
N LEU A 137 2.18 8.62 -8.76
CA LEU A 137 2.71 9.33 -9.92
C LEU A 137 1.58 10.04 -10.70
N MET A 138 0.45 9.35 -10.91
CA MET A 138 -0.73 9.91 -11.58
C MET A 138 -1.25 11.16 -10.86
N ILE A 139 -1.40 11.11 -9.54
CA ILE A 139 -1.90 12.26 -8.77
C ILE A 139 -0.86 13.40 -8.71
N TRP A 140 0.43 13.06 -8.67
CA TRP A 140 1.50 14.06 -8.78
C TRP A 140 1.47 14.79 -10.13
N PHE A 141 1.28 14.05 -11.24
CA PHE A 141 1.13 14.66 -12.57
C PHE A 141 -0.06 15.64 -12.61
N LYS A 142 -1.22 15.26 -12.04
CA LYS A 142 -2.39 16.15 -11.96
C LYS A 142 -2.05 17.46 -11.25
N PHE A 143 -1.51 17.38 -10.02
CA PHE A 143 -1.34 18.56 -9.18
C PHE A 143 -0.11 19.40 -9.49
N VAL A 144 1.01 18.78 -9.90
CA VAL A 144 2.29 19.48 -10.08
C VAL A 144 2.57 19.78 -11.54
N VAL A 145 2.40 18.81 -12.44
CA VAL A 145 2.76 18.98 -13.86
C VAL A 145 1.67 19.72 -14.63
N PHE A 146 0.42 19.31 -14.46
CA PHE A 146 -0.71 19.96 -15.12
C PHE A 146 -1.28 21.13 -14.32
N ASN A 147 -0.90 21.27 -13.05
CA ASN A 147 -1.39 22.30 -12.13
C ASN A 147 -2.93 22.35 -12.04
N ILE A 148 -3.58 21.19 -12.09
CA ILE A 148 -5.05 21.07 -12.04
C ILE A 148 -5.48 20.83 -10.59
N GLN A 149 -5.92 21.89 -9.92
CA GLN A 149 -6.34 21.84 -8.52
C GLN A 149 -7.81 21.42 -8.39
N GLU A 150 -8.74 22.22 -8.90
CA GLU A 150 -10.18 22.03 -8.64
C GLU A 150 -10.89 21.18 -9.71
N ASP A 151 -10.38 21.12 -10.94
CA ASP A 151 -10.96 20.28 -11.98
C ASP A 151 -10.57 18.80 -11.80
N LEU A 152 -11.41 17.92 -12.37
CA LEU A 152 -11.20 16.46 -12.36
C LEU A 152 -11.17 15.83 -10.95
N LEU A 153 -12.03 16.29 -10.04
CA LEU A 153 -12.20 15.73 -8.69
C LEU A 153 -12.40 14.20 -8.66
N PHE A 154 -12.97 13.63 -9.73
CA PHE A 154 -13.13 12.18 -9.85
C PHE A 154 -11.78 11.43 -9.72
N ILE A 155 -10.67 12.03 -10.18
CA ILE A 155 -9.32 11.42 -10.12
C ILE A 155 -8.87 11.27 -8.68
N GLU A 156 -9.13 12.26 -7.82
CA GLU A 156 -8.76 12.24 -6.40
C GLU A 156 -9.58 11.21 -5.62
N HIS A 157 -10.88 11.11 -5.92
CA HIS A 157 -11.75 10.10 -5.34
C HIS A 157 -11.32 8.70 -5.76
N PHE A 158 -11.05 8.52 -7.06
CA PHE A 158 -10.53 7.28 -7.61
C PHE A 158 -9.20 6.89 -6.96
N TYR A 159 -8.26 7.83 -6.88
CA TYR A 159 -6.97 7.65 -6.21
C TYR A 159 -7.15 7.18 -4.76
N SER A 160 -7.94 7.92 -3.97
CA SER A 160 -8.16 7.64 -2.55
C SER A 160 -8.80 6.27 -2.34
N PHE A 161 -9.85 5.96 -3.12
CA PHE A 161 -10.51 4.66 -3.10
C PHE A 161 -9.54 3.53 -3.42
N PHE A 162 -8.75 3.64 -4.49
CA PHE A 162 -7.82 2.59 -4.91
C PHE A 162 -6.68 2.38 -3.91
N VAL A 163 -6.12 3.45 -3.34
CA VAL A 163 -5.08 3.33 -2.30
C VAL A 163 -5.63 2.57 -1.10
N VAL A 164 -6.81 2.92 -0.60
CA VAL A 164 -7.42 2.24 0.56
C VAL A 164 -7.75 0.79 0.22
N TYR A 165 -8.37 0.54 -0.93
CA TYR A 165 -8.70 -0.78 -1.42
C TYR A 165 -7.45 -1.67 -1.49
N LEU A 166 -6.39 -1.23 -2.18
CA LEU A 166 -5.15 -2.01 -2.30
C LEU A 166 -4.51 -2.31 -0.94
N ASN A 167 -4.60 -1.39 0.04
CA ASN A 167 -4.09 -1.62 1.38
C ASN A 167 -4.89 -2.65 2.16
N ILE A 168 -6.23 -2.56 2.17
CA ILE A 168 -7.11 -3.55 2.82
C ILE A 168 -6.92 -4.92 2.19
N THR A 169 -6.84 -4.93 0.87
CA THR A 169 -6.66 -6.14 0.10
C THR A 169 -5.32 -6.81 0.40
N LEU A 170 -4.23 -6.03 0.48
CA LEU A 170 -2.92 -6.56 0.85
C LEU A 170 -2.92 -7.08 2.29
N PHE A 171 -3.59 -6.38 3.20
CA PHE A 171 -3.81 -6.83 4.58
C PHE A 171 -4.48 -8.22 4.63
N ILE A 172 -5.58 -8.43 3.89
CA ILE A 172 -6.27 -9.73 3.83
C ILE A 172 -5.34 -10.81 3.27
N ALA A 173 -4.59 -10.50 2.22
CA ALA A 173 -3.63 -11.42 1.62
C ALA A 173 -2.51 -11.85 2.59
N MET A 174 -2.03 -10.93 3.44
CA MET A 174 -1.02 -11.21 4.46
C MET A 174 -1.56 -12.00 5.65
N ILE A 175 -2.82 -11.77 6.08
CA ILE A 175 -3.43 -12.56 7.16
C ILE A 175 -3.61 -14.02 6.74
N LYS A 176 -4.02 -14.27 5.49
CA LYS A 176 -4.27 -15.64 5.04
C LYS A 176 -3.73 -15.85 3.63
N PRO A 177 -2.41 -16.07 3.49
CA PRO A 177 -1.76 -16.28 2.18
C PRO A 177 -2.35 -17.47 1.40
N SER A 178 -2.92 -18.45 2.10
CA SER A 178 -3.60 -19.60 1.49
C SER A 178 -4.84 -19.23 0.66
N LEU A 179 -5.46 -18.06 0.87
CA LEU A 179 -6.56 -17.57 0.02
C LEU A 179 -6.08 -17.31 -1.42
N LEU A 180 -4.82 -16.89 -1.58
CA LEU A 180 -4.22 -16.63 -2.89
C LEU A 180 -4.02 -17.91 -3.73
N LYS A 181 -4.22 -19.10 -3.16
CA LYS A 181 -4.21 -20.36 -3.92
C LYS A 181 -5.39 -20.43 -4.91
N ARG A 182 -6.50 -19.74 -4.61
CA ARG A 182 -7.66 -19.67 -5.50
C ARG A 182 -7.49 -18.49 -6.45
N PHE A 183 -7.35 -18.79 -7.74
CA PHE A 183 -7.05 -17.82 -8.80
C PHE A 183 -8.02 -16.62 -8.83
N TYR A 184 -9.32 -16.85 -8.64
CA TYR A 184 -10.32 -15.79 -8.61
C TYR A 184 -10.13 -14.83 -7.42
N LEU A 185 -9.68 -15.33 -6.27
CA LEU A 185 -9.38 -14.49 -5.12
C LEU A 185 -8.09 -13.69 -5.36
N GLU A 186 -7.09 -14.24 -6.04
CA GLU A 186 -5.91 -13.46 -6.45
C GLU A 186 -6.28 -12.33 -7.42
N LEU A 187 -7.22 -12.56 -8.35
CA LEU A 187 -7.68 -11.54 -9.28
C LEU A 187 -8.52 -10.44 -8.59
N ILE A 188 -9.35 -10.81 -7.61
CA ILE A 188 -10.12 -9.84 -6.80
C ILE A 188 -9.23 -9.12 -5.78
N LEU A 189 -8.15 -9.75 -5.32
CA LEU A 189 -7.23 -9.19 -4.32
C LEU A 189 -5.98 -8.53 -4.94
N ALA A 190 -5.75 -8.66 -6.24
CA ALA A 190 -4.69 -7.94 -6.93
C ALA A 190 -4.98 -8.08 -8.42
N PRO A 191 -5.92 -7.29 -8.96
CA PRO A 191 -6.36 -7.43 -10.34
C PRO A 191 -5.21 -7.08 -11.27
N MET A 192 -4.39 -8.07 -11.63
CA MET A 192 -3.50 -8.06 -12.81
C MET A 192 -2.90 -9.46 -13.03
N TYR A 193 -3.18 -9.98 -14.22
CA TYR A 193 -2.89 -11.33 -14.69
C TYR A 193 -1.38 -11.56 -14.90
N ALA A 194 -0.87 -12.66 -14.34
CA ALA A 194 0.31 -13.34 -14.88
C ALA A 194 0.02 -14.84 -14.85
N LYS A 195 -0.21 -15.44 -16.01
CA LYS A 195 -0.31 -16.89 -16.17
C LYS A 195 1.08 -17.48 -15.94
N THR A 196 1.45 -17.73 -14.68
CA THR A 196 2.66 -18.49 -14.38
C THR A 196 2.37 -19.95 -14.71
N TYR A 197 2.79 -20.40 -15.89
CA TYR A 197 2.80 -21.82 -16.23
C TYR A 197 3.66 -22.56 -15.19
N HIS A 198 3.04 -23.47 -14.44
CA HIS A 198 3.78 -24.53 -13.77
C HIS A 198 4.38 -25.42 -14.86
N SER A 199 5.65 -25.20 -15.23
CA SER A 199 6.47 -26.31 -15.70
C SER A 199 7.14 -26.92 -14.47
N VAL A 200 6.55 -28.00 -13.98
CA VAL A 200 7.23 -28.91 -13.07
C VAL A 200 8.29 -29.62 -13.92
N GLY A 201 9.47 -29.01 -14.00
CA GLY A 201 10.68 -29.74 -14.37
C GLY A 201 11.18 -30.44 -13.12
N HIS A 202 10.85 -31.73 -12.97
CA HIS A 202 11.58 -32.62 -12.09
C HIS A 202 13.06 -32.60 -12.52
N VAL A 203 13.90 -31.84 -11.83
CA VAL A 203 15.34 -32.07 -11.87
C VAL A 203 15.62 -33.13 -10.81
N GLN A 204 15.51 -34.39 -11.23
CA GLN A 204 16.29 -35.44 -10.61
C GLN A 204 17.76 -35.16 -10.91
N ARG A 205 18.56 -34.94 -9.87
CA ARG A 205 19.88 -35.52 -9.66
C ARG A 205 20.34 -35.23 -8.24
#